data_AF-A0A923BHS1-F1
#
_entry.id   AF-A0A923BHS1-F1
#
_cell.length_a   1.000
_cell.length_b   1.000
_cell.length_c   1.000
_cell.angle_alpha   90.00
_cell.angle_beta   90.00
_cell.angle_gamma   90.00
#
_symmetry.space_group_name_H-M   'P 1'
#
loop_
_entity.id
_entity.type
_entity.pdbx_description
1 polymer ?
#
loop_
_entity_poly.entity_id
_entity_poly.type
_entity_poly.pdbx_seq_one_letter_code
_entity_poly.pdbx_strand_id
1 'polypeptide(L)'
;MVRDGTAPLAGWNTDTLAATLAAMLKALRYALATICFAASVGCLTLWWRSMSTWDGMHGDSFLITGRFLNLQSFSGTMEVDLLSKAFFKQHSPTVPLTWARASNNVTLKHENFEPIRVEYGSFGTLSDMVFFPIWYPALIFALAGVASLRFGRRFTLRSALIAMTVVIGLLGMAVAL
;
A
#
# COMPACT_ATOMS: atom_id res chain seq x y z
N MET A 1 -40.86 43.86 -45.48
CA MET A 1 -39.39 43.90 -45.40
C MET A 1 -39.00 43.11 -44.15
N VAL A 2 -38.93 41.79 -44.30
CA VAL A 2 -38.64 40.83 -43.23
C VAL A 2 -37.12 40.71 -43.15
N ARG A 3 -36.51 41.09 -42.02
CA ARG A 3 -35.09 40.85 -41.77
C ARG A 3 -34.95 39.51 -41.06
N ASP A 4 -34.26 38.61 -41.74
CA ASP A 4 -33.92 37.27 -41.32
C ASP A 4 -33.30 37.22 -39.94
N GLY A 5 -33.77 36.26 -39.15
CA GLY A 5 -33.04 35.73 -38.02
C GLY A 5 -31.90 34.84 -38.50
N THR A 6 -30.85 34.77 -37.69
CA THR A 6 -30.09 33.55 -37.38
C THR A 6 -29.01 33.94 -36.38
N ALA A 7 -29.35 33.86 -35.09
CA ALA A 7 -28.34 33.83 -34.05
C ALA A 7 -27.52 32.54 -34.20
N PRO A 8 -26.18 32.58 -34.21
CA PRO A 8 -25.38 31.37 -34.28
C PRO A 8 -25.55 30.60 -32.97
N LEU A 9 -26.19 29.43 -33.05
CA LEU A 9 -26.28 28.47 -31.95
C LEU A 9 -24.86 28.10 -31.54
N ALA A 10 -24.55 28.32 -30.27
CA ALA A 10 -23.29 28.03 -29.63
C ALA A 10 -22.89 26.56 -29.85
N GLY A 11 -22.01 26.34 -30.83
CA GLY A 11 -21.41 25.04 -31.10
C GLY A 11 -20.49 24.66 -29.95
N TRP A 12 -20.96 23.76 -29.09
CA TRP A 12 -20.07 23.00 -28.20
C TRP A 12 -19.16 22.16 -29.09
N ASN A 13 -17.95 22.66 -29.32
CA ASN A 13 -17.01 22.04 -30.22
C ASN A 13 -16.52 20.72 -29.60
N THR A 14 -16.84 19.59 -30.23
CA THR A 14 -16.44 18.24 -29.76
C THR A 14 -14.93 18.14 -29.51
N ASP A 15 -14.14 18.96 -30.20
CA ASP A 15 -12.69 19.03 -30.07
C ASP A 15 -12.23 19.61 -28.71
N THR A 16 -12.98 20.56 -28.14
CA THR A 16 -12.64 21.13 -26.82
C THR A 16 -12.99 20.16 -25.70
N LEU A 17 -14.08 19.39 -25.84
CA LEU A 17 -14.41 18.30 -24.93
C LEU A 17 -13.37 17.17 -25.00
N ALA A 18 -12.94 16.77 -26.20
CA ALA A 18 -11.90 15.77 -26.36
C ALA A 18 -10.56 16.22 -25.76
N ALA A 19 -10.17 17.49 -25.96
CA ALA A 19 -8.94 18.05 -25.41
C ALA A 19 -8.96 18.14 -23.88
N THR A 20 -10.08 18.56 -23.28
CA THR A 20 -10.23 18.63 -21.82
C THR A 20 -10.23 17.25 -21.18
N LEU A 21 -10.95 16.27 -21.76
CA LEU A 21 -10.91 14.87 -21.31
C LEU A 21 -9.49 14.28 -21.39
N ALA A 22 -8.75 14.55 -22.48
CA ALA A 22 -7.37 14.10 -22.62
C ALA A 22 -6.42 14.72 -21.56
N ALA A 23 -6.64 15.99 -21.23
CA ALA A 23 -5.89 16.68 -20.17
C ALA A 23 -6.21 16.12 -18.78
N MET A 24 -7.49 15.89 -18.47
CA MET A 24 -7.94 15.29 -17.21
C MET A 24 -7.40 13.87 -17.02
N LEU A 25 -7.41 13.05 -18.07
CA LEU A 25 -6.84 11.70 -18.05
C LEU A 25 -5.32 11.71 -17.81
N LYS A 26 -4.59 12.69 -18.36
CA LYS A 26 -3.16 12.88 -18.05
C LYS A 26 -2.97 13.19 -16.58
N ALA A 27 -3.71 14.17 -16.04
CA ALA A 27 -3.60 14.56 -14.64
C ALA A 27 -3.87 13.36 -13.70
N LEU A 28 -4.91 12.57 -14.00
CA LEU A 28 -5.25 11.37 -13.23
C LEU A 28 -4.12 10.34 -13.22
N ARG A 29 -3.48 10.08 -14.37
CA ARG A 29 -2.35 9.15 -14.47
C ARG A 29 -1.15 9.59 -13.64
N TYR A 30 -0.79 10.87 -13.72
CA TYR A 30 0.31 11.41 -12.91
C TYR A 30 -0.03 11.40 -11.42
N ALA A 31 -1.26 11.75 -11.05
CA ALA A 31 -1.70 11.67 -9.66
C ALA A 31 -1.60 10.23 -9.11
N LEU A 32 -2.09 9.24 -9.88
CA LEU A 32 -2.00 7.84 -9.48
C LEU A 32 -0.55 7.38 -9.36
N ALA A 33 0.31 7.73 -10.32
CA ALA A 33 1.73 7.42 -10.28
C ALA A 33 2.43 7.98 -9.03
N THR A 34 2.14 9.24 -8.68
CA THR A 34 2.70 9.89 -7.50
C THR A 34 2.22 9.23 -6.20
N ILE A 35 0.93 8.90 -6.11
CA ILE A 35 0.37 8.21 -4.93
C ILE A 35 1.00 6.83 -4.78
N CYS A 36 1.08 6.06 -5.86
CA CYS A 36 1.72 4.75 -5.89
C CYS A 36 3.22 4.83 -5.51
N PHE A 37 3.93 5.82 -6.02
CA PHE A 37 5.33 6.03 -5.66
C PHE A 37 5.50 6.37 -4.18
N ALA A 38 4.69 7.30 -3.65
CA ALA A 38 4.71 7.67 -2.24
C ALA A 38 4.36 6.47 -1.33
N ALA A 39 3.35 5.68 -1.70
CA ALA A 39 2.98 4.47 -0.98
C ALA A 39 4.12 3.44 -0.99
N SER A 40 4.79 3.26 -2.12
CA SER A 40 5.95 2.37 -2.23
C SER A 40 7.09 2.77 -1.29
N VAL A 41 7.46 4.06 -1.30
CA VAL A 41 8.48 4.59 -0.39
C VAL A 41 8.06 4.42 1.07
N GLY A 42 6.79 4.68 1.40
CA GLY A 42 6.23 4.47 2.74
C GLY A 42 6.30 3.02 3.22
N CYS A 43 6.01 2.06 2.34
CA CYS A 43 6.18 0.64 2.67
C CYS A 43 7.65 0.28 2.88
N LEU A 44 8.57 0.85 2.09
CA LEU A 44 10.01 0.58 2.25
C LEU A 44 10.57 1.15 3.55
N THR A 45 10.12 2.35 3.96
CA THR A 45 10.51 2.93 5.25
C THR A 45 9.96 2.14 6.42
N LEU A 46 8.72 1.65 6.32
CA LEU A 46 8.15 0.72 7.31
C LEU A 46 8.90 -0.60 7.37
N TRP A 47 9.31 -1.14 6.21
CA TRP A 47 10.11 -2.36 6.15
C TRP A 47 11.45 -2.18 6.87
N TRP A 48 12.20 -1.11 6.56
CA TRP A 48 13.45 -0.80 7.25
C TRP A 48 13.24 -0.63 8.76
N ARG A 49 12.24 0.16 9.16
CA ARG A 49 11.90 0.37 10.57
C ARG A 49 11.52 -0.93 11.28
N SER A 50 10.81 -1.83 10.61
CA SER A 50 10.41 -3.12 11.19
C SER A 50 11.61 -4.03 11.51
N MET A 51 12.77 -3.83 10.88
CA MET A 51 13.99 -4.58 11.21
C MET A 51 14.58 -4.17 12.56
N SER A 52 14.39 -2.91 12.99
CA SER A 52 14.92 -2.40 14.26
C SER A 52 13.87 -2.28 15.37
N THR A 53 12.60 -2.09 14.99
CA THR A 53 11.52 -1.75 15.90
C THR A 53 10.29 -2.61 15.63
N TRP A 54 9.72 -3.19 16.68
CA TRP A 54 8.38 -3.75 16.64
C TRP A 54 7.40 -2.61 16.84
N ASP A 55 6.49 -2.44 15.89
CA ASP A 55 5.34 -1.54 16.03
C ASP A 55 4.06 -2.40 16.03
N GLY A 56 3.17 -2.12 16.97
CA GLY A 56 1.86 -2.75 17.08
C GLY A 56 0.78 -1.70 17.17
N MET A 57 -0.32 -1.90 16.47
CA MET A 57 -1.53 -1.10 16.56
C MET A 57 -2.70 -2.05 16.74
N HIS A 58 -3.52 -1.78 17.75
CA HIS A 58 -4.69 -2.61 18.01
C HIS A 58 -5.89 -1.74 18.35
N GLY A 59 -7.08 -2.27 18.10
CA GLY A 59 -8.32 -1.56 18.35
C GLY A 59 -9.54 -2.37 17.97
N ASP A 60 -10.71 -1.81 18.23
CA ASP A 60 -11.97 -2.44 17.86
C ASP A 60 -12.10 -2.56 16.34
N SER A 61 -12.50 -3.74 15.87
CA SER A 61 -12.81 -3.93 14.45
C SER A 61 -14.14 -3.25 14.12
N PHE A 62 -14.11 -2.34 13.15
CA PHE A 62 -15.32 -1.71 12.62
C PHE A 62 -16.13 -2.65 11.70
N LEU A 63 -15.49 -3.72 11.20
CA LEU A 63 -16.10 -4.66 10.25
C LEU A 63 -16.84 -5.79 10.95
N ILE A 64 -16.36 -6.23 12.13
CA ILE A 64 -16.91 -7.38 12.86
C ILE A 64 -17.03 -7.04 14.34
N THR A 65 -18.26 -6.88 14.81
CA THR A 65 -18.55 -6.61 16.22
C THR A 65 -18.03 -7.73 17.11
N GLY A 66 -17.34 -7.38 18.20
CA GLY A 66 -16.78 -8.35 19.15
C GLY A 66 -15.39 -8.90 18.79
N ARG A 67 -14.85 -8.53 17.63
CA ARG A 67 -13.45 -8.80 17.25
C ARG A 67 -12.58 -7.57 17.46
N PHE A 68 -11.31 -7.82 17.68
CA PHE A 68 -10.24 -6.86 17.89
C PHE A 68 -9.28 -6.97 16.71
N LEU A 69 -9.06 -5.86 16.01
CA LEU A 69 -8.05 -5.77 14.97
C LEU A 69 -6.69 -5.58 15.64
N ASN A 70 -5.73 -6.41 15.29
CA ASN A 70 -4.34 -6.28 15.72
C ASN A 70 -3.45 -6.25 14.48
N LEU A 71 -2.69 -5.17 14.32
CA LEU A 71 -1.74 -4.94 13.25
C LEU A 71 -0.36 -4.90 13.87
N GLN A 72 0.57 -5.69 13.37
CA GLN A 72 1.93 -5.73 13.88
C GLN A 72 2.93 -5.68 12.74
N SER A 73 4.03 -4.94 12.93
CA SER A 73 5.15 -4.93 12.00
C SER A 73 6.46 -5.18 12.74
N PHE A 74 7.19 -6.20 12.33
CA PHE A 74 8.51 -6.57 12.88
C PHE A 74 9.25 -7.51 11.94
N SER A 75 10.58 -7.51 12.00
CA SER A 75 11.47 -8.39 11.23
C SER A 75 11.12 -8.44 9.73
N GLY A 76 10.81 -7.28 9.14
CA GLY A 76 10.47 -7.17 7.72
C GLY A 76 9.06 -7.66 7.35
N THR A 77 8.25 -8.07 8.31
CA THR A 77 6.94 -8.72 8.13
C THR A 77 5.83 -7.88 8.74
N MET A 78 4.70 -7.81 8.04
CA MET A 78 3.43 -7.30 8.56
C MET A 78 2.53 -8.48 8.91
N GLU A 79 1.86 -8.37 10.04
CA GLU A 79 0.86 -9.30 10.53
C GLU A 79 -0.45 -8.54 10.76
N VAL A 80 -1.56 -9.17 10.36
CA VAL A 80 -2.92 -8.65 10.50
C VAL A 80 -3.80 -9.72 11.11
N ASP A 81 -4.28 -9.50 12.33
CA ASP A 81 -5.08 -10.46 13.09
C ASP A 81 -6.46 -9.91 13.40
N LEU A 82 -7.45 -10.80 13.38
CA LEU A 82 -8.80 -10.55 13.87
C LEU A 82 -9.08 -11.41 15.11
N LEU A 83 -8.60 -10.95 16.26
CA LEU A 83 -8.67 -11.69 17.51
C LEU A 83 -10.02 -11.49 18.21
N SER A 84 -10.47 -12.46 19.01
CA SER A 84 -11.59 -12.20 19.93
C SER A 84 -11.13 -11.30 21.08
N LYS A 85 -12.00 -10.41 21.59
CA LYS A 85 -11.66 -9.56 22.74
C LYS A 85 -11.23 -10.37 23.96
N ALA A 86 -11.85 -11.52 24.18
CA ALA A 86 -11.51 -12.43 25.27
C ALA A 86 -10.09 -13.00 25.11
N PHE A 87 -9.76 -13.51 23.92
CA PHE A 87 -8.43 -14.05 23.63
C PHE A 87 -7.34 -12.99 23.78
N PHE A 88 -7.58 -11.78 23.25
CA PHE A 88 -6.65 -10.66 23.37
C PHE A 88 -6.44 -10.26 24.83
N LYS A 89 -7.50 -10.15 25.64
CA LYS A 89 -7.39 -9.77 27.05
C LYS A 89 -6.66 -10.83 27.89
N GLN A 90 -6.78 -12.11 27.52
CA GLN A 90 -6.06 -13.20 28.15
C GLN A 90 -4.55 -13.13 27.88
N HIS A 91 -4.14 -12.85 26.65
CA HIS A 91 -2.72 -12.81 26.24
C HIS A 91 -2.06 -11.45 26.46
N SER A 92 -2.85 -10.38 26.62
CA SER A 92 -2.38 -9.01 26.81
C SER A 92 -3.22 -8.30 27.89
N PRO A 93 -3.14 -8.73 29.16
CA PRO A 93 -4.03 -8.26 30.21
C PRO A 93 -3.83 -6.78 30.56
N THR A 94 -2.62 -6.25 30.36
CA THR A 94 -2.27 -4.85 30.65
C THR A 94 -2.67 -3.90 29.51
N VAL A 95 -3.02 -4.43 28.34
CA VAL A 95 -3.35 -3.61 27.18
C VAL A 95 -4.84 -3.25 27.21
N PRO A 96 -5.20 -1.97 27.04
CA PRO A 96 -6.60 -1.56 27.00
C PRO A 96 -7.29 -2.06 25.71
N LEU A 97 -8.57 -2.41 25.81
CA LEU A 97 -9.41 -2.83 24.67
C LEU A 97 -9.91 -1.61 23.87
N THR A 98 -9.02 -0.67 23.60
CA THR A 98 -9.29 0.55 22.86
C THR A 98 -8.25 0.70 21.77
N TRP A 99 -8.42 1.69 20.90
CA TRP A 99 -7.38 2.07 19.95
C TRP A 99 -6.12 2.49 20.69
N ALA A 100 -5.05 1.73 20.49
CA ALA A 100 -3.76 2.02 21.08
C ALA A 100 -2.63 1.55 20.16
N ARG A 101 -1.50 2.27 20.28
CA ARG A 101 -0.25 1.98 19.59
C ARG A 101 0.80 1.62 20.62
N ALA A 102 1.55 0.57 20.36
CA ALA A 102 2.72 0.17 21.13
C ALA A 102 3.93 0.07 20.18
N SER A 103 5.11 0.37 20.70
CA SER A 103 6.36 0.29 19.93
C SER A 103 7.50 -0.07 20.87
N ASN A 104 8.24 -1.14 20.56
CA ASN A 104 9.34 -1.67 21.39
C ASN A 104 10.50 -2.14 20.49
N ASN A 105 11.67 -2.42 21.05
CA ASN A 105 12.80 -2.99 20.28
C ASN A 105 12.52 -4.45 19.88
N VAL A 106 12.96 -4.86 18.68
CA VAL A 106 12.62 -6.16 18.03
C VAL A 106 13.16 -7.38 18.77
N THR A 107 14.22 -7.22 19.55
CA THR A 107 14.99 -8.33 20.16
C THR A 107 14.14 -9.30 20.97
N LEU A 108 13.06 -8.84 21.61
CA LEU A 108 12.19 -9.69 22.45
C LEU A 108 11.08 -10.41 21.68
N LYS A 109 10.74 -10.01 20.44
CA LYS A 109 9.64 -10.60 19.66
C LYS A 109 10.11 -11.52 18.54
N HIS A 110 11.35 -11.34 18.05
CA HIS A 110 11.92 -12.18 17.00
C HIS A 110 11.89 -13.66 17.39
N GLU A 111 12.24 -13.98 18.63
CA GLU A 111 12.32 -15.36 19.15
C GLU A 111 10.98 -16.12 19.11
N ASN A 112 9.85 -15.42 19.28
CA ASN A 112 8.54 -16.06 19.31
C ASN A 112 7.96 -16.33 17.91
N PHE A 113 8.48 -15.65 16.88
CA PHE A 113 7.88 -15.66 15.54
C PHE A 113 8.75 -16.34 14.48
N GLU A 114 10.06 -16.47 14.73
CA GLU A 114 10.94 -17.25 13.86
C GLU A 114 10.47 -18.69 13.63
N PRO A 115 9.94 -19.43 14.63
CA PRO A 115 9.43 -20.78 14.39
C PRO A 115 8.30 -20.81 13.33
N ILE A 116 7.40 -19.83 13.38
CA ILE A 116 6.29 -19.69 12.42
C ILE A 116 6.83 -19.39 11.02
N ARG A 117 7.84 -18.52 10.89
CA ARG A 117 8.46 -18.22 9.58
C ARG A 117 9.20 -19.42 9.00
N VAL A 118 9.84 -20.22 9.84
CA VAL A 118 10.53 -21.45 9.40
C VAL A 118 9.52 -22.48 8.90
N GLU A 119 8.38 -22.62 9.56
CA GLU A 119 7.36 -23.61 9.20
C GLU A 119 6.49 -23.20 8.01
N TYR A 120 6.02 -21.94 7.98
CA TYR A 120 5.05 -21.46 6.98
C TYR A 120 5.65 -20.56 5.91
N GLY A 121 6.93 -20.18 6.03
CA GLY A 121 7.60 -19.25 5.13
C GLY A 121 7.32 -17.79 5.46
N SER A 122 7.47 -16.90 4.46
CA SER A 122 7.34 -15.45 4.62
C SER A 122 5.98 -14.88 4.24
N PHE A 123 5.10 -15.69 3.67
CA PHE A 123 3.72 -15.37 3.31
C PHE A 123 2.78 -16.47 3.76
N GLY A 124 1.62 -16.10 4.29
CA GLY A 124 0.60 -17.09 4.59
C GLY A 124 -0.58 -16.56 5.37
N THR A 125 -1.45 -17.51 5.69
CA THR A 125 -2.60 -17.31 6.55
C THR A 125 -2.56 -18.38 7.63
N LEU A 126 -2.67 -17.98 8.89
CA LEU A 126 -2.69 -18.87 10.03
C LEU A 126 -3.93 -18.57 10.87
N SER A 127 -4.94 -19.44 10.80
CA SER A 127 -6.22 -19.26 11.52
C SER A 127 -6.88 -17.90 11.22
N ASP A 128 -6.83 -16.94 12.17
CA ASP A 128 -7.41 -15.58 12.07
C ASP A 128 -6.36 -14.50 11.74
N MET A 129 -5.17 -14.91 11.29
CA MET A 129 -3.99 -14.07 11.08
C MET A 129 -3.49 -14.19 9.63
N VAL A 130 -3.13 -13.05 9.03
CA VAL A 130 -2.52 -12.96 7.70
C VAL A 130 -1.16 -12.30 7.84
N PHE A 131 -0.12 -12.88 7.25
CA PHE A 131 1.23 -12.32 7.28
C PHE A 131 1.88 -12.25 5.90
N PHE A 132 2.63 -11.19 5.68
CA PHE A 132 3.36 -10.95 4.43
C PHE A 132 4.56 -10.02 4.67
N PRO A 133 5.61 -10.07 3.82
CA PRO A 133 6.73 -9.16 3.89
C PRO A 133 6.32 -7.74 3.52
N ILE A 134 6.76 -6.74 4.27
CA ILE A 134 6.38 -5.34 4.07
C ILE A 134 6.92 -4.77 2.74
N TRP A 135 8.02 -5.31 2.23
CA TRP A 135 8.55 -4.93 0.92
C TRP A 135 7.60 -5.32 -0.23
N TYR A 136 6.73 -6.31 -0.04
CA TYR A 136 5.83 -6.79 -1.08
C TYR A 136 4.80 -5.75 -1.54
N PRO A 137 4.00 -5.11 -0.66
CA PRO A 137 3.15 -4.00 -1.07
C PRO A 137 3.97 -2.83 -1.63
N ALA A 138 5.21 -2.61 -1.17
CA ALA A 138 6.09 -1.61 -1.78
C ALA A 138 6.34 -1.89 -3.27
N LEU A 139 6.64 -3.14 -3.61
CA LEU A 139 6.82 -3.59 -4.99
C LEU A 139 5.53 -3.45 -5.81
N ILE A 140 4.38 -3.86 -5.26
CA ILE A 140 3.08 -3.72 -5.94
C ILE A 140 2.81 -2.25 -6.27
N PHE A 141 2.97 -1.35 -5.32
CA PHE A 141 2.72 0.06 -5.56
C PHE A 141 3.72 0.66 -6.56
N ALA A 142 5.00 0.27 -6.51
CA ALA A 142 5.97 0.70 -7.52
C ALA A 142 5.54 0.27 -8.93
N LEU A 143 5.16 -1.00 -9.11
CA LEU A 143 4.72 -1.53 -10.39
C LEU A 143 3.41 -0.89 -10.87
N ALA A 144 2.45 -0.66 -9.96
CA ALA A 144 1.20 0.02 -10.26
C ALA A 144 1.44 1.47 -10.72
N GLY A 145 2.36 2.19 -10.06
CA GLY A 145 2.75 3.55 -10.45
C GLY A 145 3.48 3.59 -11.79
N VAL A 146 4.30 2.59 -12.08
CA VAL A 146 4.92 2.44 -13.41
C VAL A 146 3.86 2.14 -14.47
N ALA A 147 2.92 1.24 -14.19
CA ALA A 147 1.88 0.86 -15.12
C ALA A 147 0.97 2.05 -15.46
N SER A 148 0.60 2.86 -14.46
CA SER A 148 -0.24 4.04 -14.65
C SER A 148 0.37 5.09 -15.57
N LEU A 149 1.70 5.24 -15.53
CA LEU A 149 2.45 6.08 -16.47
C LEU A 149 2.50 5.49 -17.88
N ARG A 150 2.47 4.16 -18.01
CA ARG A 150 2.64 3.44 -19.28
C ARG A 150 1.35 3.26 -20.09
N PHE A 151 0.17 3.30 -19.47
CA PHE A 151 -1.12 3.17 -20.17
C PHE A 151 -1.48 4.35 -21.12
N GLY A 152 -0.59 5.34 -21.31
CA GLY A 152 -0.91 6.58 -22.01
C GLY A 152 0.05 7.06 -23.10
N ARG A 153 1.19 6.41 -23.32
CA ARG A 153 2.20 6.88 -24.29
C ARG A 153 2.90 5.70 -24.94
N ARG A 154 3.24 5.83 -26.25
CA ARG A 154 4.09 4.88 -26.98
C ARG A 154 5.28 4.52 -26.08
N PHE A 155 5.52 3.22 -25.92
CA PHE A 155 6.54 2.63 -25.07
C PHE A 155 7.93 3.18 -25.44
N THR A 156 8.36 4.27 -24.78
CA THR A 156 9.70 4.81 -25.01
C THR A 156 10.68 4.09 -24.09
N LEU A 157 11.79 3.63 -24.64
CA LEU A 157 12.86 2.90 -23.95
C LEU A 157 13.34 3.59 -22.65
N ARG A 158 13.22 4.93 -22.58
CA ARG A 158 13.54 5.72 -21.37
C ARG A 158 12.61 5.46 -20.18
N SER A 159 11.30 5.27 -20.38
CA SER A 159 10.38 4.93 -19.28
C SER A 159 10.44 3.44 -18.92
N ALA A 160 10.89 2.60 -19.84
CA ALA A 160 11.26 1.22 -19.56
C ALA A 160 12.43 1.15 -18.57
N LEU A 161 13.48 1.92 -18.86
CA LEU A 161 14.69 2.02 -18.04
C LEU A 161 14.42 2.55 -16.63
N ILE A 162 13.70 3.68 -16.48
CA ILE A 162 13.44 4.27 -15.14
C ILE A 162 12.68 3.28 -14.23
N ALA A 163 11.70 2.57 -14.77
CA ALA A 163 10.99 1.56 -13.99
C ALA A 163 11.86 0.35 -13.67
N MET A 164 12.66 -0.12 -14.63
CA MET A 164 13.61 -1.21 -14.39
C MET A 164 14.62 -0.82 -13.32
N THR A 165 15.13 0.41 -13.30
CA THR A 165 16.04 0.86 -12.25
C THR A 165 15.37 0.89 -10.87
N VAL A 166 14.09 1.25 -10.79
CA VAL A 166 13.33 1.18 -9.53
C VAL A 166 13.15 -0.28 -9.09
N VAL A 167 12.75 -1.17 -10.00
CA VAL A 167 12.56 -2.60 -9.70
C VAL A 167 13.89 -3.25 -9.31
N ILE A 168 14.99 -2.97 -10.02
CA ILE A 168 16.34 -3.47 -9.72
C ILE A 168 16.83 -2.92 -8.39
N GLY A 169 16.62 -1.64 -8.09
CA GLY A 169 16.96 -1.05 -6.79
C GLY A 169 16.21 -1.71 -5.65
N LEU A 170 14.91 -1.96 -5.83
CA LEU A 170 14.07 -2.68 -4.86
C LEU A 170 14.51 -4.15 -4.70
N LEU A 171 14.82 -4.85 -5.81
CA LEU A 171 15.32 -6.23 -5.76
C LEU A 171 16.70 -6.32 -5.12
N GLY A 172 17.61 -5.39 -5.43
CA GLY A 172 18.96 -5.35 -4.87
C GLY A 172 18.94 -5.17 -3.34
N MET A 173 18.04 -4.33 -2.84
CA MET A 173 17.80 -4.19 -1.40
C MET A 173 17.21 -5.45 -0.77
N ALA A 174 16.33 -6.16 -1.49
CA ALA A 174 15.72 -7.40 -0.99
C ALA A 174 16.66 -8.61 -1.00
N VAL A 175 17.66 -8.63 -1.88
CA VAL A 175 18.66 -9.73 -2.00
C VAL A 175 19.90 -9.50 -1.12
N ALA A 176 20.19 -8.25 -0.76
CA ALA A 176 21.32 -7.93 0.12
C ALA A 176 21.05 -8.23 1.61
N LEU A 177 19.83 -8.63 1.97
CA LEU A 177 19.44 -9.12 3.30
C LEU A 177 19.00 -10.57 3.22
#